data_AF-A0A6A6T0L8-F1
#
_entry.id   AF-A0A6A6T0L8-F1
#
_cell.length_a   1.000
_cell.length_b   1.000
_cell.length_c   1.000
_cell.angle_alpha   90.00
_cell.angle_beta   90.00
_cell.angle_gamma   90.00
#
_symmetry.space_group_name_H-M   'P 1'
#
loop_
_entity.id
_entity.type
_entity.pdbx_description
1 polymer ?
#
loop_
_entity_poly.entity_id
_entity_poly.type
_entity_poly.pdbx_seq_one_letter_code
_entity_poly.pdbx_strand_id
1 'polypeptide(L)' 'MISDNQLYTLAIFLGTASMLLIVVYHFLEVNSDDHAAVQKVKPVAGKARS' A
#
# COMPACT_ATOMS: atom_id res chain seq x y z
N MET A 1 29.01 18.45 10.87
CA MET A 1 28.76 17.14 10.24
C MET A 1 27.74 16.43 11.10
N ILE A 2 26.64 15.92 10.54
CA ILE A 2 25.67 15.13 11.30
C ILE A 2 26.39 13.90 11.87
N SER A 3 26.14 13.52 13.12
CA SER A 3 26.80 12.35 13.72
C SER A 3 26.14 11.05 13.24
N ASP A 4 26.89 9.95 13.22
CA ASP A 4 26.37 8.65 12.79
C ASP A 4 25.11 8.24 13.58
N ASN A 5 25.08 8.58 14.87
CA ASN A 5 23.91 8.32 15.72
C ASN A 5 22.66 9.11 15.29
N GLN A 6 22.83 10.37 14.87
CA GLN A 6 21.74 11.18 14.35
C GLN A 6 21.24 10.64 13.00
N LEU A 7 22.16 10.21 12.13
CA LEU A 7 21.81 9.62 10.83
C LEU A 7 21.08 8.27 11.00
N TYR A 8 21.55 7.42 11.91
CA TYR A 8 20.91 6.15 12.26
C TYR A 8 19.49 6.34 12.79
N THR A 9 19.33 7.28 13.74
CA THR A 9 18.02 7.60 14.32
C THR A 9 17.06 8.13 13.25
N LEU A 10 17.55 9.00 12.36
CA LEU A 10 16.76 9.54 11.26
C LEU A 10 16.34 8.43 10.28
N ALA A 11 17.22 7.49 9.97
CA ALA A 11 16.93 6.37 9.07
C ALA A 11 15.84 5.46 9.63
N ILE A 12 15.87 5.14 10.93
CA ILE A 12 14.81 4.35 11.58
C ILE A 12 13.48 5.10 11.56
N PHE A 13 13.49 6.39 11.91
CA PHE A 13 12.28 7.21 11.89
C PHE A 13 11.66 7.27 10.50
N LEU A 14 12.47 7.55 9.48
CA LEU A 14 12.00 7.65 8.11
C LEU A 14 11.54 6.29 7.56
N GLY A 15 12.25 5.20 7.87
CA GLY A 15 11.89 3.85 7.45
C GLY A 15 10.57 3.38 8.05
N THR A 16 10.34 3.64 9.34
CA THR A 16 9.07 3.31 10.00
C THR A 16 7.92 4.20 9.51
N ALA A 17 8.15 5.49 9.32
CA ALA A 17 7.18 6.40 8.70
C ALA A 17 6.82 5.96 7.28
N SER A 18 7.81 5.55 6.48
CA SER A 18 7.60 5.03 5.12
C SER A 18 6.75 3.76 5.12
N MET A 19 7.01 2.81 6.01
CA MET A 19 6.19 1.60 6.13
C MET A 19 4.73 1.92 6.48
N LEU A 20 4.49 2.88 7.38
CA LEU A 20 3.13 3.32 7.70
C LEU A 20 2.44 3.97 6.49
N LEU A 21 3.14 4.85 5.77
CA LEU A 21 2.59 5.51 4.57
C LEU A 21 2.23 4.50 3.47
N ILE A 22 3.02 3.45 3.28
CA ILE A 22 2.74 2.39 2.29
C ILE A 22 1.44 1.65 2.65
N VAL A 23 1.27 1.26 3.91
CA VAL A 23 0.06 0.56 4.36
C VAL A 23 -1.17 1.45 4.25
N VAL A 24 -1.06 2.72 4.64
CA VAL A 24 -2.15 3.70 4.51
C VAL A 24 -2.52 3.90 3.05
N TYR A 25 -1.54 4.04 2.15
CA TYR A 25 -1.80 4.15 0.72
C TYR A 25 -2.58 2.94 0.21
N HIS A 26 -2.14 1.72 0.52
CA HIS A 26 -2.84 0.50 0.07
C HIS A 26 -4.25 0.39 0.65
N PHE A 27 -4.42 0.78 1.91
CA PHE A 27 -5.74 0.84 2.53
C PHE A 27 -6.66 1.83 1.81
N LEU A 28 -6.20 3.04 1.54
CA LEU A 28 -7.01 4.05 0.84
C LEU A 28 -7.31 3.63 -0.61
N GLU A 29 -6.33 3.09 -1.33
CA GLU A 29 -6.50 2.63 -2.71
C GLU A 29 -7.56 1.53 -2.82
N VAL A 30 -7.50 0.51 -1.96
CA VAL A 30 -8.47 -0.60 -1.98
C VAL A 30 -9.89 -0.15 -1.59
N ASN A 31 -10.01 0.82 -0.68
CA ASN A 31 -11.31 1.33 -0.23
C ASN A 31 -11.84 2.48 -1.10
N SER A 32 -11.10 2.93 -2.11
CA SER A 32 -11.56 4.00 -3.00
C SER A 32 -12.68 3.51 -3.92
N ASP A 33 -13.66 4.38 -4.18
CA ASP A 33 -14.82 4.06 -5.03
C ASP A 33 -14.41 3.65 -6.46
N ASP A 34 -13.30 4.20 -6.96
CA ASP A 34 -12.71 3.84 -8.26
C ASP A 34 -12.29 2.36 -8.29
N HIS A 35 -11.68 1.88 -7.19
CA HIS A 35 -11.29 0.48 -7.04
C HIS A 35 -12.50 -0.45 -6.82
N ALA A 36 -13.53 0.04 -6.12
CA ALA A 36 -14.79 -0.68 -5.92
C ALA A 36 -15.58 -0.86 -7.25
N ALA A 37 -15.51 0.13 -8.16
CA ALA A 37 -16.14 0.05 -9.48
C ALA A 37 -15.43 -0.96 -10.39
N VAL A 38 -14.09 -1.05 -10.33
CA VAL A 38 -13.28 -2.00 -11.12
C VAL A 38 -13.51 -3.45 -10.69
N GLN A 39 -13.72 -3.73 -9.40
CA GLN A 39 -13.99 -5.09 -8.93
C GLN A 39 -15.36 -5.65 -9.35
N LYS A 40 -16.36 -4.79 -9.62
CA LYS A 40 -17.68 -5.25 -10.07
C LYS A 40 -17.71 -5.71 -11.54
N VAL A 41 -16.64 -5.52 -12.31
CA VAL A 41 -16.56 -5.88 -13.74
C VAL A 41 -15.52 -6.99 -14.01
N LYS A 42 -15.29 -7.90 -13.06
CA LYS A 42 -14.61 -9.17 -13.36
C LYS A 42 -15.61 -10.32 -13.37
N PRO A 43 -16.35 -10.54 -14.47
CA PRO A 43 -17.08 -11.78 -14.62
C PRO A 43 -16.03 -12.90 -14.68
N VAL A 44 -16.26 -13.95 -13.90
CA VAL A 44 -15.43 -15.15 -13.89
C VAL A 44 -15.62 -15.87 -15.23
N ALA A 45 -14.89 -15.44 -16.26
CA ALA A 45 -14.73 -16.17 -17.51
C ALA A 45 -13.78 -17.35 -17.25
N GLY A 46 -14.30 -18.46 -16.71
CA GLY A 46 -13.46 -19.65 -16.50
C GLY A 46 -14.03 -20.81 -15.68
N LYS A 47 -15.32 -20.85 -15.33
CA LYS A 47 -15.88 -22.02 -14.64
C LYS A 47 -17.33 -22.32 -15.03
N ALA A 48 -17.51 -22.90 -16.21
CA ALA A 48 -18.60 -23.85 -16.44
C ALA A 48 -18.20 -24.76 -17.60
N ARG A 49 -17.75 -25.97 -17.26
CA ARG A 49 -17.83 -27.12 -18.15
C ARG A 49 -19.31 -27.50 -18.22
N SER A 50 -19.90 -27.52 -19.40
CA SER A 50 -20.97 -28.44 -19.81
C SER A 50 -21.01 -28.51 -21.33
#